data_AF-A0A7Z9IWY1-F1
#
_entry.id   AF-A0A7Z9IWY1-F1
#
_cell.length_a   1.000
_cell.length_b   1.000
_cell.length_c   1.000
_cell.angle_alpha   90.00
_cell.angle_beta   90.00
_cell.angle_gamma   90.00
#
_symmetry.space_group_name_H-M   'P 1'
#
loop_
_entity.id
_entity.type
_entity.pdbx_description
1 polymer ?
#
loop_
_entity_poly.entity_id
_entity_poly.type
_entity_poly.pdbx_seq_one_letter_code
_entity_poly.pdbx_strand_id
1 'polypeptide(L)'
;MGNRDMANPKVAVVVPADRSGNSYREIEAAGCHVELADASWSTGFNATEEAYLSLCANADAVIGSRLEGLPITRERLSQLKNLRIYCRYNIGYDDIDLEAASDLGIIVTNSPVESNWGSVAENTFALMLSMLKRIPERDRHVREGGWREDEPAARYIGRRLDGYEGLTVGLVGLGRVGSRMADLLQPWRVKLLAHDPYVDQSKFVHHNAIPVDMETLLQNADVISLHCDLNDGSRSMINEKQFSLMKPTAIFLNTARGGLVDYDALFDALDRNVIAGAGLDVFETEPLPKQSSILSLGDKVVLTPHSAGRTPGGINQNAIVMQTEILLTALRGVVPKYVVNTEVLPKWRERFGNKSLI
;
A
#
# COMPACT_ATOMS: atom_id res chain seq x y z
N MET A 1 32.39 -24.53 -4.80
CA MET A 1 32.73 -23.15 -5.17
C MET A 1 33.00 -23.15 -6.67
N GLY A 2 31.98 -22.85 -7.48
CA GLY A 2 32.13 -22.74 -8.93
C GLY A 2 32.76 -21.40 -9.27
N ASN A 3 33.80 -21.42 -10.09
CA ASN A 3 34.48 -20.27 -10.66
C ASN A 3 33.44 -19.34 -11.31
N ARG A 4 33.16 -18.19 -10.71
CA ARG A 4 32.50 -17.09 -11.40
C ARG A 4 33.65 -16.36 -12.11
N ASP A 5 33.73 -16.49 -13.43
CA ASP A 5 34.51 -15.54 -14.22
C ASP A 5 34.11 -14.13 -13.80
N MET A 6 35.09 -13.22 -13.73
CA MET A 6 35.03 -11.86 -13.17
C MET A 6 34.04 -10.94 -13.92
N ALA A 7 32.76 -11.31 -13.96
CA ALA A 7 31.68 -10.48 -14.46
C ALA A 7 31.18 -9.60 -13.32
N ASN A 8 31.01 -8.31 -13.64
CA ASN A 8 30.43 -7.31 -12.74
C ASN A 8 29.11 -7.82 -12.13
N PRO A 9 28.83 -7.53 -10.84
CA PRO A 9 27.58 -7.94 -10.19
C PRO A 9 26.37 -7.48 -11.00
N LYS A 10 25.43 -8.39 -11.26
CA LYS A 10 24.26 -8.08 -12.09
C LYS A 10 23.12 -7.53 -11.23
N VAL A 11 22.57 -6.38 -11.64
CA VAL A 11 21.39 -5.75 -11.05
C VAL A 11 20.25 -5.75 -12.06
N ALA A 12 19.19 -6.48 -11.76
CA ALA A 12 17.99 -6.56 -12.59
C ALA A 12 16.95 -5.52 -12.15
N VAL A 13 16.46 -4.71 -13.09
CA VAL A 13 15.45 -3.68 -12.84
C VAL A 13 14.11 -4.09 -13.46
N VAL A 14 13.21 -4.64 -12.65
CA VAL A 14 12.03 -5.38 -13.15
C VAL A 14 10.85 -4.48 -13.57
N VAL A 15 10.69 -3.31 -12.94
CA VAL A 15 9.76 -2.25 -13.36
C VAL A 15 10.46 -0.91 -13.19
N PRO A 16 11.26 -0.49 -14.18
CA PRO A 16 12.01 0.76 -14.13
C PRO A 16 11.11 1.97 -13.83
N ALA A 17 11.51 2.76 -12.83
CA ALA A 17 10.76 3.95 -12.39
C ALA A 17 11.57 5.25 -12.51
N ASP A 18 12.90 5.16 -12.52
CA ASP A 18 13.78 6.31 -12.69
C ASP A 18 13.85 6.72 -14.17
N ARG A 19 13.14 7.80 -14.51
CA ARG A 19 13.17 8.37 -15.87
C ARG A 19 14.45 9.16 -16.15
N SER A 20 15.15 9.62 -15.12
CA SER A 20 16.42 10.36 -15.28
C SER A 20 17.60 9.43 -15.56
N GLY A 21 17.49 8.17 -15.14
CA GLY A 21 18.55 7.16 -15.17
C GLY A 21 19.71 7.45 -14.23
N ASN A 22 19.57 8.42 -13.30
CA ASN A 22 20.62 8.76 -12.34
C ASN A 22 20.95 7.58 -11.43
N SER A 23 19.93 6.90 -10.91
CA SER A 23 20.10 5.73 -10.04
C SER A 23 20.81 4.58 -10.74
N TYR A 24 20.49 4.33 -12.02
CA TYR A 24 21.14 3.29 -12.80
C TYR A 24 22.62 3.62 -13.05
N ARG A 25 22.94 4.87 -13.41
CA ARG A 25 24.32 5.33 -13.56
C ARG A 25 25.11 5.24 -12.25
N GLU A 26 24.47 5.51 -11.12
CA GLU A 26 25.10 5.36 -9.80
C GLU A 26 25.44 3.90 -9.50
N ILE A 27 24.53 2.97 -9.83
CA ILE A 27 24.76 1.53 -9.68
C ILE A 27 25.89 1.05 -10.61
N GLU A 28 25.90 1.51 -11.87
CA GLU A 28 26.98 1.22 -12.83
C GLU A 28 28.33 1.79 -12.38
N ALA A 29 28.36 3.01 -11.85
CA ALA A 29 29.57 3.65 -11.32
C ALA A 29 30.15 2.90 -10.12
N ALA A 30 29.32 2.14 -9.39
CA ALA A 30 29.76 1.23 -8.34
C ALA A 30 30.30 -0.12 -8.88
N GLY A 31 30.42 -0.29 -10.20
CA GLY A 31 30.98 -1.49 -10.83
C GLY A 31 29.96 -2.60 -11.11
N CYS A 32 28.65 -2.31 -11.05
CA CYS A 32 27.60 -3.27 -11.40
C CYS A 32 27.26 -3.24 -12.89
N HIS A 33 26.69 -4.34 -13.40
CA HIS A 33 26.00 -4.38 -14.69
C HIS A 33 24.48 -4.24 -14.45
N VAL A 34 23.86 -3.20 -15.00
CA VAL A 34 22.42 -2.95 -14.86
C VAL A 34 21.68 -3.45 -16.10
N GLU A 35 20.64 -4.26 -15.89
CA GLU A 35 19.76 -4.75 -16.95
C GLU A 35 18.32 -4.33 -16.63
N LEU A 36 17.65 -3.68 -17.58
CA LEU A 36 16.31 -3.11 -17.39
C LEU A 36 15.26 -3.94 -18.13
N ALA A 37 14.14 -4.19 -17.47
CA ALA A 37 12.95 -4.73 -18.12
C ALA A 37 12.34 -3.72 -19.10
N ASP A 38 11.75 -4.22 -20.17
CA ASP A 38 10.81 -3.46 -21.00
C ASP A 38 9.42 -3.47 -20.33
N ALA A 39 9.30 -2.69 -19.26
CA ALA A 39 8.07 -2.59 -18.47
C ALA A 39 7.86 -1.18 -17.93
N SER A 40 6.60 -0.81 -17.73
CA SER A 40 6.24 0.45 -17.08
C SER A 40 5.10 0.22 -16.09
N TRP A 41 4.98 1.12 -15.12
CA TRP A 41 3.84 1.10 -14.21
C TRP A 41 2.50 1.19 -14.94
N SER A 42 2.42 1.96 -16.04
CA SER A 42 1.18 2.19 -16.80
C SER A 42 0.73 1.01 -17.67
N THR A 43 1.66 0.14 -18.05
CA THR A 43 1.38 -1.02 -18.91
C THR A 43 1.16 -2.29 -18.08
N GLY A 44 1.36 -2.23 -16.76
CA GLY A 44 1.70 -3.41 -15.97
C GLY A 44 3.02 -4.01 -16.44
N PHE A 45 3.56 -4.96 -15.69
CA PHE A 45 4.60 -5.83 -16.25
C PHE A 45 3.93 -6.73 -17.28
N ASN A 46 3.97 -6.33 -18.55
CA ASN A 46 3.41 -7.11 -19.65
C ASN A 46 4.41 -8.16 -20.16
N ALA A 47 5.35 -8.56 -19.30
CA ALA A 47 6.39 -9.53 -19.61
C ALA A 47 6.00 -10.89 -19.01
N THR A 48 6.27 -11.94 -19.77
CA THR A 48 6.00 -13.31 -19.34
C THR A 48 6.90 -13.69 -18.16
N GLU A 49 6.52 -14.75 -17.44
CA GLU A 49 7.39 -15.35 -16.44
C GLU A 49 8.78 -15.67 -17.00
N GLU A 50 8.85 -16.14 -18.25
CA GLU A 50 10.10 -16.39 -18.96
C GLU A 50 10.95 -15.13 -19.10
N ALA A 51 10.35 -14.00 -19.47
CA ALA A 51 11.05 -12.72 -19.58
C ALA A 51 11.58 -12.24 -18.21
N TYR A 52 10.77 -12.37 -17.15
CA TYR A 52 11.20 -12.07 -15.78
C TYR A 52 12.40 -12.93 -15.35
N LEU A 53 12.32 -14.24 -15.56
CA LEU A 53 13.38 -15.18 -15.18
C LEU A 53 14.65 -14.96 -16.01
N SER A 54 14.53 -14.64 -17.30
CA SER A 54 15.64 -14.28 -18.16
C SER A 54 16.35 -13.02 -17.66
N LEU A 55 15.59 -11.96 -17.37
CA LEU A 55 16.12 -10.71 -16.82
C LEU A 55 16.82 -10.94 -15.47
N CYS A 56 16.23 -11.73 -14.57
CA CYS A 56 16.77 -11.97 -13.24
C CYS A 56 17.84 -13.07 -13.21
N ALA A 57 18.09 -13.77 -14.33
CA ALA A 57 19.05 -14.86 -14.39
C ALA A 57 20.44 -14.38 -13.95
N ASN A 58 20.99 -15.09 -12.95
CA ASN A 58 22.28 -14.79 -12.32
C ASN A 58 22.39 -13.41 -11.64
N ALA A 59 21.28 -12.71 -11.41
CA ALA A 59 21.29 -11.42 -10.72
C ALA A 59 21.75 -11.55 -9.26
N ASP A 60 22.55 -10.58 -8.82
CA ASP A 60 22.99 -10.41 -7.44
C ASP A 60 22.03 -9.51 -6.64
N ALA A 61 21.33 -8.63 -7.34
CA ALA A 61 20.26 -7.81 -6.78
C ALA A 61 19.12 -7.62 -7.79
N VAL A 62 17.90 -7.50 -7.27
CA VAL A 62 16.71 -7.09 -8.03
C VAL A 62 16.18 -5.81 -7.40
N ILE A 63 15.79 -4.83 -8.21
CA ILE A 63 15.21 -3.57 -7.76
C ILE A 63 14.05 -3.15 -8.68
N GLY A 64 12.96 -2.63 -8.13
CA GLY A 64 11.86 -2.19 -8.97
C GLY A 64 10.56 -1.89 -8.22
N SER A 65 9.53 -1.57 -9.00
CA SER A 65 8.15 -1.50 -8.51
C SER A 65 7.49 -2.88 -8.51
N ARG A 66 6.28 -2.97 -7.96
CA ARG A 66 5.41 -4.17 -8.03
C ARG A 66 5.24 -4.67 -9.47
N LEU A 67 5.28 -6.00 -9.63
CA LEU A 67 4.99 -6.71 -10.88
C LEU A 67 3.53 -7.14 -10.88
N GLU A 68 2.66 -6.32 -11.48
CA GLU A 68 1.23 -6.65 -11.56
C GLU A 68 1.01 -7.98 -12.28
N GLY A 69 0.21 -8.87 -11.68
CA GLY A 69 -0.10 -10.19 -12.23
C GLY A 69 1.01 -11.25 -12.14
N LEU A 70 2.17 -10.92 -11.58
CA LEU A 70 3.31 -11.86 -11.47
C LEU A 70 3.89 -11.85 -10.04
N PRO A 71 3.25 -12.55 -9.07
CA PRO A 71 3.73 -12.61 -7.69
C PRO A 71 5.11 -13.26 -7.60
N ILE A 72 5.92 -12.83 -6.64
CA ILE A 72 7.27 -13.38 -6.39
C ILE A 72 7.15 -14.57 -5.45
N THR A 73 6.94 -15.74 -6.03
CA THR A 73 6.74 -17.00 -5.30
C THR A 73 8.05 -17.71 -4.98
N ARG A 74 7.99 -18.75 -4.13
CA ARG A 74 9.10 -19.67 -3.88
C ARG A 74 9.71 -20.23 -5.15
N GLU A 75 8.89 -20.69 -6.11
CA GLU A 75 9.37 -21.28 -7.36
C GLU A 75 10.28 -20.30 -8.12
N ARG A 76 9.87 -19.02 -8.18
CA ARG A 76 10.64 -17.96 -8.85
C ARG A 76 11.90 -17.62 -8.07
N LEU A 77 11.79 -17.39 -6.77
CA LEU A 77 12.94 -17.07 -5.92
C LEU A 77 14.00 -18.18 -5.92
N SER A 78 13.59 -19.45 -5.96
CA SER A 78 14.51 -20.60 -5.94
C SER A 78 15.44 -20.66 -7.15
N GLN A 79 15.06 -20.02 -8.27
CA GLN A 79 15.87 -19.94 -9.48
C GLN A 79 16.97 -18.86 -9.36
N LEU A 80 16.83 -17.90 -8.45
CA LEU A 80 17.70 -16.74 -8.30
C LEU A 80 18.82 -17.01 -7.28
N LYS A 81 19.67 -18.00 -7.58
CA LYS A 81 20.65 -18.57 -6.63
C LYS A 81 21.68 -17.57 -6.08
N ASN A 82 22.02 -16.52 -6.84
CA ASN A 82 22.99 -15.50 -6.43
C ASN A 82 22.35 -14.30 -5.74
N LEU A 83 21.02 -14.23 -5.73
CA LEU A 83 20.29 -13.05 -5.27
C LEU A 83 20.59 -12.81 -3.80
N ARG A 84 21.08 -11.61 -3.51
CA ARG A 84 21.33 -11.13 -2.16
C ARG A 84 20.16 -10.34 -1.63
N ILE A 85 19.53 -9.53 -2.48
CA ILE A 85 18.50 -8.57 -2.09
C ILE A 85 17.43 -8.39 -3.18
N TYR A 86 16.18 -8.28 -2.75
CA TYR A 86 15.05 -7.83 -3.55
C TYR A 86 14.54 -6.48 -3.01
N CYS A 87 14.81 -5.39 -3.73
CA CYS A 87 14.45 -4.02 -3.36
C CYS A 87 13.13 -3.57 -4.00
N ARG A 88 12.21 -3.03 -3.20
CA ARG A 88 10.97 -2.42 -3.70
C ARG A 88 10.93 -0.91 -3.57
N TYR A 89 10.54 -0.23 -4.65
CA TYR A 89 10.16 1.18 -4.61
C TYR A 89 8.82 1.43 -3.89
N ASN A 90 7.99 0.40 -3.73
CA ASN A 90 6.71 0.48 -3.04
C ASN A 90 6.84 0.21 -1.54
N ILE A 91 5.85 0.66 -0.75
CA ILE A 91 5.69 0.26 0.67
C ILE A 91 5.20 -1.19 0.76
N GLY A 92 4.28 -1.58 -0.12
CA GLY A 92 3.69 -2.91 -0.17
C GLY A 92 4.62 -4.02 -0.64
N TYR A 93 4.53 -5.17 0.02
CA TYR A 93 5.28 -6.37 -0.29
C TYR A 93 4.44 -7.65 -0.21
N ASP A 94 3.11 -7.53 -0.20
CA ASP A 94 2.14 -8.63 -0.04
C ASP A 94 2.16 -9.67 -1.18
N ASP A 95 2.76 -9.35 -2.32
CA ASP A 95 2.97 -10.27 -3.45
C ASP A 95 4.36 -10.91 -3.48
N ILE A 96 5.16 -10.77 -2.40
CA ILE A 96 6.41 -11.51 -2.22
C ILE A 96 6.23 -12.56 -1.12
N ASP A 97 6.61 -13.80 -1.43
CA ASP A 97 6.75 -14.88 -0.45
C ASP A 97 7.98 -14.62 0.44
N LEU A 98 7.74 -13.93 1.58
CA LEU A 98 8.79 -13.57 2.52
C LEU A 98 9.39 -14.79 3.22
N GLU A 99 8.59 -15.82 3.49
CA GLU A 99 9.08 -17.06 4.10
C GLU A 99 10.06 -17.77 3.15
N ALA A 100 9.71 -17.87 1.86
CA ALA A 100 10.63 -18.40 0.85
C ALA A 100 11.88 -17.54 0.66
N ALA A 101 11.75 -16.22 0.66
CA ALA A 101 12.90 -15.32 0.61
C ALA A 101 13.84 -15.57 1.81
N SER A 102 13.27 -15.70 3.01
CA SER A 102 14.00 -15.97 4.24
C SER A 102 14.69 -17.34 4.22
N ASP A 103 13.97 -18.38 3.80
CA ASP A 103 14.52 -19.72 3.60
C ASP A 103 15.66 -19.75 2.59
N LEU A 104 15.60 -18.93 1.55
CA LEU A 104 16.64 -18.87 0.55
C LEU A 104 17.79 -17.96 0.98
N GLY A 105 17.67 -17.23 2.10
CA GLY A 105 18.69 -16.29 2.56
C GLY A 105 18.75 -15.03 1.69
N ILE A 106 17.59 -14.56 1.23
CA ILE A 106 17.41 -13.35 0.41
C ILE A 106 16.72 -12.31 1.28
N ILE A 107 17.34 -11.15 1.47
CA ILE A 107 16.67 -10.03 2.15
C ILE A 107 15.70 -9.34 1.18
N VAL A 108 14.56 -8.93 1.70
CA VAL A 108 13.56 -8.12 0.99
C VAL A 108 13.47 -6.77 1.68
N THR A 109 13.45 -5.69 0.90
CA THR A 109 13.32 -4.32 1.42
C THR A 109 12.16 -3.59 0.78
N ASN A 110 11.52 -2.71 1.54
CA ASN A 110 10.47 -1.81 1.04
C ASN A 110 10.89 -0.34 1.21
N SER A 111 10.08 0.57 0.67
CA SER A 111 10.37 2.02 0.70
C SER A 111 9.33 2.80 1.51
N PRO A 112 9.44 2.85 2.86
CA PRO A 112 8.49 3.57 3.72
C PRO A 112 8.72 5.10 3.70
N VAL A 113 8.74 5.69 2.51
CA VAL A 113 8.97 7.13 2.30
C VAL A 113 7.71 7.96 2.60
N GLU A 114 7.91 9.11 3.25
CA GLU A 114 6.82 10.04 3.61
C GLU A 114 6.03 10.55 2.42
N SER A 115 6.72 10.78 1.30
CA SER A 115 6.08 11.19 0.05
C SER A 115 5.09 10.16 -0.51
N ASN A 116 5.11 8.91 -0.04
CA ASN A 116 4.05 7.94 -0.31
C ASN A 116 3.01 7.90 0.81
N TRP A 117 3.40 7.50 2.03
CA TRP A 117 2.39 7.24 3.08
C TRP A 117 1.66 8.51 3.53
N GLY A 118 2.30 9.68 3.41
CA GLY A 118 1.68 10.99 3.65
C GLY A 118 0.61 11.30 2.60
N SER A 119 0.94 11.11 1.31
CA SER A 119 -0.02 11.30 0.22
C SER A 119 -1.18 10.31 0.26
N VAL A 120 -0.94 9.06 0.70
CA VAL A 120 -2.02 8.09 0.91
C VAL A 120 -3.00 8.57 2.00
N ALA A 121 -2.50 9.13 3.10
CA ALA A 121 -3.35 9.71 4.13
C ALA A 121 -4.12 10.93 3.59
N GLU A 122 -3.48 11.82 2.82
CA GLU A 122 -4.16 12.95 2.17
C GLU A 122 -5.29 12.49 1.23
N ASN A 123 -5.05 11.46 0.41
CA ASN A 123 -6.08 10.91 -0.47
C ASN A 123 -7.21 10.24 0.32
N THR A 124 -6.89 9.51 1.39
CA THR A 124 -7.91 8.93 2.28
C THR A 124 -8.80 10.02 2.85
N PHE A 125 -8.20 11.11 3.33
CA PHE A 125 -8.91 12.26 3.86
C PHE A 125 -9.76 12.94 2.78
N ALA A 126 -9.24 13.06 1.55
CA ALA A 126 -9.99 13.58 0.40
C ALA A 126 -11.19 12.69 0.06
N LEU A 127 -11.05 11.37 0.02
CA LEU A 127 -12.15 10.42 -0.16
C LEU A 127 -13.19 10.56 0.95
N MET A 128 -12.76 10.62 2.21
CA MET A 128 -13.64 10.85 3.36
C MET A 128 -14.48 12.13 3.18
N LEU A 129 -13.85 13.25 2.87
CA LEU A 129 -14.55 14.51 2.64
C LEU A 129 -15.47 14.44 1.42
N SER A 130 -15.04 13.79 0.34
CA SER A 130 -15.82 13.66 -0.88
C SER A 130 -17.12 12.90 -0.64
N MET A 131 -17.06 11.82 0.14
CA MET A 131 -18.23 11.05 0.57
C MET A 131 -19.12 11.86 1.52
N LEU A 132 -18.54 12.48 2.57
CA LEU A 132 -19.32 13.23 3.57
C LEU A 132 -19.98 14.50 3.00
N LYS A 133 -19.37 15.12 1.98
CA LYS A 133 -19.86 16.34 1.34
C LYS A 133 -20.54 16.10 0.01
N ARG A 134 -20.58 14.85 -0.46
CA ARG A 134 -21.18 14.41 -1.73
C ARG A 134 -20.65 15.21 -2.92
N ILE A 135 -19.33 15.44 -2.95
CA ILE A 135 -18.69 16.33 -3.93
C ILE A 135 -18.94 15.87 -5.38
N PRO A 136 -18.74 14.59 -5.75
CA PRO A 136 -18.93 14.15 -7.14
C PRO A 136 -20.38 14.30 -7.61
N GLU A 137 -21.33 13.99 -6.73
CA GLU A 137 -22.77 14.05 -6.99
C GLU A 137 -23.21 15.50 -7.21
N ARG A 138 -22.71 16.41 -6.36
CA ARG A 138 -23.01 17.85 -6.44
C ARG A 138 -22.34 18.52 -7.64
N ASP A 139 -21.12 18.13 -7.98
CA ASP A 139 -20.46 18.60 -9.21
C ASP A 139 -21.29 18.18 -10.45
N ARG A 140 -21.72 16.90 -10.51
CA ARG A 140 -22.59 16.40 -11.58
C ARG A 140 -23.90 17.19 -11.67
N HIS A 141 -24.59 17.37 -10.54
CA HIS A 141 -25.86 18.10 -10.47
C HIS A 141 -25.76 19.52 -11.06
N VAL A 142 -24.70 20.28 -10.70
CA VAL A 142 -24.49 21.63 -11.23
C VAL A 142 -24.19 21.60 -12.74
N ARG A 143 -23.39 20.65 -13.21
CA ARG A 143 -23.08 20.50 -14.65
C ARG A 143 -24.31 20.15 -15.49
N GLU A 144 -25.27 19.45 -14.89
CA GLU A 144 -26.55 19.09 -15.51
C GLU A 144 -27.58 20.22 -15.46
N GLY A 145 -27.21 21.41 -14.95
CA GLY A 145 -28.08 22.59 -14.87
C GLY A 145 -28.89 22.69 -13.57
N GLY A 146 -28.63 21.81 -12.60
CA GLY A 146 -29.17 21.87 -11.26
C GLY A 146 -28.58 23.01 -10.41
N TRP A 147 -29.17 23.25 -9.24
CA TRP A 147 -28.71 24.31 -8.33
C TRP A 147 -28.87 24.01 -6.82
N ARG A 148 -30.04 24.26 -6.25
CA ARG A 148 -30.32 24.11 -4.81
C ARG A 148 -31.38 23.05 -4.61
N GLU A 149 -31.00 22.00 -3.90
CA GLU A 149 -31.86 20.92 -3.45
C GLU A 149 -31.68 20.75 -1.94
N ASP A 150 -32.77 20.40 -1.25
CA ASP A 150 -32.76 20.21 0.21
C ASP A 150 -32.10 18.88 0.62
N GLU A 151 -32.05 17.90 -0.29
CA GLU A 151 -31.44 16.59 -0.08
C GLU A 151 -30.66 16.13 -1.33
N PRO A 152 -29.69 15.22 -1.20
CA PRO A 152 -29.16 14.74 0.08
C PRO A 152 -28.19 15.71 0.80
N ALA A 153 -28.38 15.90 2.10
CA ALA A 153 -27.59 16.86 2.89
C ALA A 153 -26.15 16.40 3.16
N ALA A 154 -25.20 17.34 3.08
CA ALA A 154 -23.81 17.11 3.47
C ALA A 154 -23.68 16.94 5.00
N ARG A 155 -22.81 16.03 5.46
CA ARG A 155 -22.63 15.74 6.89
C ARG A 155 -21.60 16.67 7.52
N TYR A 156 -21.90 17.23 8.70
CA TYR A 156 -20.90 17.92 9.51
C TYR A 156 -19.99 16.89 10.20
N ILE A 157 -18.70 17.20 10.31
CA ILE A 157 -17.68 16.19 10.70
C ILE A 157 -17.38 16.26 12.19
N GLY A 158 -17.09 17.46 12.68
CA GLY A 158 -16.49 17.67 13.98
C GLY A 158 -17.48 17.99 15.09
N ARG A 159 -16.99 18.01 16.33
CA ARG A 159 -17.73 18.60 17.44
C ARG A 159 -17.90 20.11 17.25
N ARG A 160 -19.05 20.63 17.67
CA ARG A 160 -19.41 22.07 17.62
C ARG A 160 -19.71 22.63 19.00
N LEU A 161 -19.73 23.97 19.10
CA LEU A 161 -19.98 24.69 20.35
C LEU A 161 -21.44 24.60 20.83
N ASP A 162 -22.37 24.28 19.93
CA ASP A 162 -23.80 24.10 20.24
C ASP A 162 -24.16 22.68 20.70
N GLY A 163 -23.16 21.85 21.00
CA GLY A 163 -23.37 20.50 21.53
C GLY A 163 -23.55 19.42 20.46
N TYR A 164 -23.37 19.72 19.16
CA TYR A 164 -23.27 18.67 18.15
C TYR A 164 -21.97 17.87 18.38
N GLU A 165 -22.11 16.57 18.66
CA GLU A 165 -21.00 15.67 19.04
C GLU A 165 -20.00 15.40 17.91
N GLY A 166 -20.42 15.59 16.64
CA GLY A 166 -19.60 15.22 15.49
C GLY A 166 -19.67 13.73 15.17
N LEU A 167 -18.85 13.33 14.21
CA LEU A 167 -18.71 11.95 13.77
C LEU A 167 -17.67 11.22 14.63
N THR A 168 -17.89 9.92 14.78
CA THR A 168 -16.88 8.98 15.25
C THR A 168 -16.13 8.43 14.04
N VAL A 169 -14.81 8.56 14.02
CA VAL A 169 -13.94 7.99 12.98
C VAL A 169 -13.20 6.80 13.58
N GLY A 170 -13.26 5.64 12.92
CA GLY A 170 -12.56 4.42 13.29
C GLY A 170 -11.40 4.13 12.32
N LEU A 171 -10.19 4.04 12.85
CA LEU A 171 -8.99 3.67 12.09
C LEU A 171 -8.60 2.22 12.40
N VAL A 172 -8.57 1.37 11.38
CA VAL A 172 -8.07 0.00 11.48
C VAL A 172 -6.61 -0.01 11.01
N GLY A 173 -5.69 -0.06 11.97
CA GLY A 173 -4.28 0.21 11.77
C GLY A 173 -3.92 1.64 12.16
N LEU A 174 -2.97 1.77 13.07
CA LEU A 174 -2.36 3.02 13.54
C LEU A 174 -0.87 3.03 13.15
N GLY A 175 -0.54 2.45 12.01
CA GLY A 175 0.76 2.53 11.35
C GLY A 175 1.06 3.95 10.81
N ARG A 176 1.95 4.09 9.83
CA ARG A 176 2.35 5.41 9.28
C ARG A 176 1.16 6.20 8.71
N VAL A 177 0.34 5.55 7.86
CA VAL A 177 -0.84 6.17 7.24
C VAL A 177 -1.91 6.48 8.29
N GLY A 178 -2.25 5.51 9.14
CA GLY A 178 -3.26 5.70 10.20
C GLY A 178 -2.89 6.80 11.20
N SER A 179 -1.61 6.87 11.59
CA SER A 179 -1.08 7.96 12.43
C SER A 179 -1.24 9.32 11.76
N ARG A 180 -0.87 9.42 10.47
CA ARG A 180 -1.03 10.66 9.71
C ARG A 180 -2.50 11.05 9.54
N MET A 181 -3.39 10.08 9.34
CA MET A 181 -4.84 10.32 9.33
C MET A 181 -5.34 10.86 10.67
N ALA A 182 -4.87 10.30 11.78
CA ALA A 182 -5.21 10.79 13.11
C ALA A 182 -4.79 12.26 13.31
N ASP A 183 -3.59 12.63 12.84
CA ASP A 183 -3.09 14.01 12.89
C ASP A 183 -3.94 14.97 12.04
N LEU A 184 -4.30 14.56 10.81
CA LEU A 184 -5.15 15.35 9.91
C LEU A 184 -6.56 15.57 10.48
N LEU A 185 -7.04 14.63 11.31
CA LEU A 185 -8.36 14.68 11.94
C LEU A 185 -8.40 15.52 13.23
N GLN A 186 -7.26 15.79 13.89
CA GLN A 186 -7.24 16.54 15.16
C GLN A 186 -7.96 17.90 15.09
N PRO A 187 -7.73 18.77 14.08
CA PRO A 187 -8.38 20.08 14.02
C PRO A 187 -9.90 20.00 13.89
N TRP A 188 -10.42 18.86 13.43
CA TRP A 188 -11.85 18.62 13.26
C TRP A 188 -12.53 18.21 14.56
N ARG A 189 -11.79 17.87 15.62
CA ARG A 189 -12.37 17.50 16.93
C ARG A 189 -13.38 16.36 16.81
N VAL A 190 -13.06 15.34 16.03
CA VAL A 190 -13.83 14.09 15.92
C VAL A 190 -13.57 13.20 17.13
N LYS A 191 -14.48 12.26 17.40
CA LYS A 191 -14.16 11.15 18.29
C LYS A 191 -13.35 10.11 17.48
N LEU A 192 -12.10 9.90 17.83
CA LEU A 192 -11.22 8.98 17.11
C LEU A 192 -11.09 7.65 17.86
N LEU A 193 -11.57 6.57 17.24
CA LEU A 193 -11.33 5.19 17.67
C LEU A 193 -10.22 4.60 16.81
N ALA A 194 -9.38 3.75 17.39
CA ALA A 194 -8.38 3.01 16.62
C ALA A 194 -8.24 1.58 17.11
N HIS A 195 -7.99 0.67 16.18
CA HIS A 195 -7.66 -0.72 16.45
C HIS A 195 -6.34 -1.07 15.75
N ASP A 196 -5.31 -1.37 16.52
CA ASP A 196 -4.03 -1.87 16.00
C ASP A 196 -3.35 -2.74 17.07
N PRO A 197 -3.29 -4.08 16.88
CA PRO A 197 -2.73 -4.99 17.88
C PRO A 197 -1.19 -5.00 17.92
N TYR A 198 -0.51 -4.27 17.03
CA TYR A 198 0.94 -4.33 16.86
C TYR A 198 1.67 -3.06 17.32
N VAL A 199 0.96 -2.03 17.75
CA VAL A 199 1.56 -0.77 18.23
C VAL A 199 1.39 -0.61 19.74
N ASP A 200 2.36 0.06 20.36
CA ASP A 200 2.32 0.34 21.79
C ASP A 200 1.20 1.33 22.16
N GLN A 201 0.69 1.20 23.39
CA GLN A 201 -0.32 2.09 23.97
C GLN A 201 0.06 3.58 23.88
N SER A 202 1.36 3.90 23.94
CA SER A 202 1.87 5.27 23.83
C SER A 202 1.50 5.93 22.50
N LYS A 203 1.36 5.14 21.43
CA LYS A 203 1.01 5.63 20.09
C LYS A 203 -0.44 6.12 20.02
N PHE A 204 -1.36 5.39 20.65
CA PHE A 204 -2.77 5.80 20.77
C PHE A 204 -2.88 7.14 21.53
N VAL A 205 -2.16 7.27 22.65
CA VAL A 205 -2.12 8.50 23.45
C VAL A 205 -1.57 9.66 22.64
N HIS A 206 -0.47 9.46 21.92
CA HIS A 206 0.17 10.51 21.11
C HIS A 206 -0.77 11.10 20.06
N HIS A 207 -1.56 10.24 19.39
CA HIS A 207 -2.51 10.65 18.36
C HIS A 207 -3.92 10.94 18.88
N ASN A 208 -4.11 11.00 20.21
CA ASN A 208 -5.43 11.20 20.83
C ASN A 208 -6.51 10.26 20.26
N ALA A 209 -6.12 8.99 20.03
CA ALA A 209 -6.98 7.92 19.55
C ALA A 209 -7.35 7.00 20.71
N ILE A 210 -8.61 6.60 20.80
CA ILE A 210 -9.10 5.68 21.82
C ILE A 210 -8.87 4.24 21.32
N PRO A 211 -8.02 3.43 21.98
CA PRO A 211 -7.83 2.04 21.60
C PRO A 211 -9.09 1.23 21.90
N VAL A 212 -9.57 0.48 20.92
CA VAL A 212 -10.73 -0.41 21.04
C VAL A 212 -10.48 -1.71 20.26
N ASP A 213 -11.26 -2.75 20.54
CA ASP A 213 -11.32 -3.93 19.68
C ASP A 213 -12.05 -3.63 18.36
N MET A 214 -11.89 -4.53 17.39
CA MET A 214 -12.48 -4.39 16.04
C MET A 214 -14.00 -4.29 16.08
N GLU A 215 -14.68 -5.10 16.91
CA GLU A 215 -16.15 -5.12 16.96
C GLU A 215 -16.70 -3.80 17.50
N THR A 216 -16.13 -3.31 18.59
CA THR A 216 -16.44 -2.00 19.18
C THR A 216 -16.20 -0.88 18.17
N LEU A 217 -15.10 -0.92 17.41
CA LEU A 217 -14.81 0.06 16.37
C LEU A 217 -15.91 0.09 15.30
N LEU A 218 -16.26 -1.08 14.75
CA LEU A 218 -17.24 -1.21 13.67
C LEU A 218 -18.64 -0.75 14.10
N GLN A 219 -19.07 -1.11 15.31
CA GLN A 219 -20.39 -0.74 15.85
C GLN A 219 -20.51 0.77 16.13
N ASN A 220 -19.42 1.44 16.49
CA ASN A 220 -19.47 2.82 16.99
C ASN A 220 -19.01 3.87 15.98
N ALA A 221 -18.25 3.50 14.95
CA ALA A 221 -17.75 4.44 13.95
C ALA A 221 -18.81 4.84 12.91
N ASP A 222 -18.77 6.11 12.51
CA ASP A 222 -19.54 6.66 11.38
C ASP A 222 -18.72 6.65 10.08
N VAL A 223 -17.40 6.65 10.20
CA VAL A 223 -16.44 6.47 9.11
C VAL A 223 -15.42 5.43 9.56
N ILE A 224 -15.23 4.37 8.77
CA ILE A 224 -14.24 3.32 9.03
C ILE A 224 -13.18 3.39 7.94
N SER A 225 -11.90 3.43 8.29
CA SER A 225 -10.80 3.46 7.31
C SER A 225 -9.73 2.40 7.60
N LEU A 226 -9.33 1.67 6.54
CA LEU A 226 -8.31 0.63 6.63
C LEU A 226 -6.90 1.16 6.31
N HIS A 227 -5.95 0.86 7.20
CA HIS A 227 -4.54 1.27 7.15
C HIS A 227 -3.58 0.17 7.63
N CYS A 228 -3.92 -1.09 7.35
CA CYS A 228 -3.13 -2.26 7.74
C CYS A 228 -2.60 -3.03 6.51
N ASP A 229 -1.60 -3.87 6.74
CA ASP A 229 -0.99 -4.71 5.70
C ASP A 229 -1.88 -5.92 5.37
N LEU A 230 -1.83 -6.37 4.11
CA LEU A 230 -2.45 -7.61 3.68
C LEU A 230 -1.51 -8.79 3.95
N ASN A 231 -2.00 -9.77 4.71
CA ASN A 231 -1.36 -11.06 4.98
C ASN A 231 -2.46 -12.11 5.21
N ASP A 232 -2.08 -13.35 5.50
CA ASP A 232 -3.04 -14.45 5.69
C ASP A 232 -4.03 -14.20 6.85
N GLY A 233 -3.61 -13.47 7.89
CA GLY A 233 -4.48 -13.12 9.02
C GLY A 233 -5.41 -11.93 8.77
N SER A 234 -5.15 -11.10 7.76
CA SER A 234 -5.96 -9.91 7.43
C SER A 234 -6.72 -10.03 6.12
N ARG A 235 -6.51 -11.11 5.35
CA ARG A 235 -7.24 -11.39 4.11
C ARG A 235 -8.73 -11.53 4.40
N SER A 236 -9.54 -10.77 3.67
CA SER A 236 -11.01 -10.74 3.81
C SER A 236 -11.48 -10.54 5.27
N MET A 237 -10.69 -9.83 6.08
CA MET A 237 -11.03 -9.54 7.48
C MET A 237 -12.29 -8.69 7.60
N ILE A 238 -12.61 -7.89 6.58
CA ILE A 238 -13.90 -7.21 6.45
C ILE A 238 -14.75 -8.00 5.45
N ASN A 239 -15.63 -8.84 5.98
CA ASN A 239 -16.61 -9.63 5.22
C ASN A 239 -18.05 -9.31 5.66
N GLU A 240 -19.04 -10.10 5.22
CA GLU A 240 -20.46 -9.92 5.54
C GLU A 240 -20.70 -9.70 7.04
N LYS A 241 -20.05 -10.49 7.90
CA LYS A 241 -20.18 -10.35 9.35
C LYS A 241 -19.71 -8.96 9.79
N GLN A 242 -18.53 -8.51 9.35
CA GLN A 242 -18.01 -7.20 9.73
C GLN A 242 -18.85 -6.06 9.19
N PHE A 243 -19.36 -6.14 7.95
CA PHE A 243 -20.28 -5.13 7.42
C PHE A 243 -21.59 -5.08 8.21
N SER A 244 -22.12 -6.22 8.64
CA SER A 244 -23.35 -6.28 9.45
C SER A 244 -23.24 -5.61 10.83
N LEU A 245 -22.01 -5.45 11.34
CA LEU A 245 -21.74 -4.74 12.60
C LEU A 245 -21.69 -3.22 12.43
N MET A 246 -21.53 -2.73 11.20
CA MET A 246 -21.43 -1.30 10.93
C MET A 246 -22.79 -0.61 11.05
N LYS A 247 -22.77 0.70 11.26
CA LYS A 247 -23.99 1.50 11.22
C LYS A 247 -24.54 1.55 9.79
N PRO A 248 -25.87 1.59 9.60
CA PRO A 248 -26.48 1.86 8.29
C PRO A 248 -26.02 3.17 7.64
N THR A 249 -25.57 4.13 8.46
CA THR A 249 -25.05 5.43 8.02
C THR A 249 -23.53 5.47 7.86
N ALA A 250 -22.85 4.34 8.03
CA ALA A 250 -21.39 4.27 7.98
C ALA A 250 -20.86 4.49 6.56
N ILE A 251 -19.72 5.18 6.47
CA ILE A 251 -18.91 5.26 5.26
C ILE A 251 -17.65 4.40 5.46
N PHE A 252 -17.38 3.53 4.50
CA PHE A 252 -16.21 2.66 4.52
C PHE A 252 -15.12 3.17 3.58
N LEU A 253 -13.87 3.23 4.02
CA LEU A 253 -12.74 3.75 3.24
C LEU A 253 -11.63 2.71 3.16
N ASN A 254 -11.17 2.42 1.94
CA ASN A 254 -10.03 1.52 1.73
C ASN A 254 -9.01 2.13 0.75
N THR A 255 -7.86 2.50 1.28
CA THR A 255 -6.65 2.88 0.53
C THR A 255 -5.46 2.02 0.92
N ALA A 256 -5.71 0.88 1.58
CA ALA A 256 -4.69 -0.05 2.02
C ALA A 256 -4.50 -1.14 0.96
N ARG A 257 -5.35 -2.19 0.97
CA ARG A 257 -5.35 -3.26 -0.03
C ARG A 257 -6.77 -3.77 -0.27
N GLY A 258 -7.10 -4.09 -1.52
CA GLY A 258 -8.41 -4.65 -1.87
C GLY A 258 -8.68 -5.99 -1.17
N GLY A 259 -7.68 -6.87 -1.10
CA GLY A 259 -7.79 -8.19 -0.48
C GLY A 259 -8.03 -8.21 1.04
N LEU A 260 -8.08 -7.05 1.71
CA LEU A 260 -8.54 -6.95 3.12
C LEU A 260 -10.06 -7.10 3.24
N VAL A 261 -10.77 -6.97 2.12
CA VAL A 261 -12.22 -6.89 2.04
C VAL A 261 -12.72 -8.00 1.14
N ASP A 262 -13.74 -8.71 1.59
CA ASP A 262 -14.55 -9.56 0.72
C ASP A 262 -15.38 -8.64 -0.20
N TYR A 263 -15.07 -8.67 -1.50
CA TYR A 263 -15.61 -7.72 -2.48
C TYR A 263 -17.10 -7.97 -2.78
N ASP A 264 -17.54 -9.22 -2.75
CA ASP A 264 -18.95 -9.58 -2.90
C ASP A 264 -19.74 -9.09 -1.69
N ALA A 265 -19.21 -9.28 -0.48
CA ALA A 265 -19.82 -8.76 0.74
C ALA A 265 -19.88 -7.22 0.76
N LEU A 266 -18.86 -6.53 0.25
CA LEU A 266 -18.86 -5.08 0.11
C LEU A 266 -19.96 -4.61 -0.86
N PHE A 267 -20.07 -5.26 -2.02
CA PHE A 267 -21.11 -4.96 -2.99
C PHE A 267 -22.50 -5.15 -2.37
N ASP A 268 -22.76 -6.30 -1.75
CA ASP A 268 -24.05 -6.61 -1.13
C ASP A 268 -24.39 -5.64 0.01
N ALA A 269 -23.40 -5.27 0.83
CA ALA A 269 -23.58 -4.32 1.92
C ALA A 269 -23.98 -2.93 1.39
N LEU A 270 -23.41 -2.49 0.27
CA LEU A 270 -23.74 -1.22 -0.37
C LEU A 270 -25.09 -1.28 -1.10
N ASP A 271 -25.34 -2.33 -1.89
CA ASP A 271 -26.58 -2.50 -2.66
C ASP A 271 -27.80 -2.54 -1.74
N ARG A 272 -27.71 -3.32 -0.65
CA ARG A 272 -28.77 -3.49 0.35
C ARG A 272 -28.84 -2.39 1.41
N ASN A 273 -27.98 -1.37 1.34
CA ASN A 273 -27.89 -0.27 2.31
C ASN A 273 -27.60 -0.74 3.75
N VAL A 274 -26.83 -1.82 3.90
CA VAL A 274 -26.23 -2.21 5.19
C VAL A 274 -25.25 -1.13 5.66
N ILE A 275 -24.57 -0.48 4.72
CA ILE A 275 -23.78 0.75 4.92
C ILE A 275 -24.16 1.80 3.88
N ALA A 276 -23.83 3.07 4.14
CA ALA A 276 -24.28 4.19 3.32
C ALA A 276 -23.42 4.42 2.07
N GLY A 277 -22.13 4.07 2.11
CA GLY A 277 -21.25 4.27 0.97
C GLY A 277 -19.80 3.87 1.21
N ALA A 278 -19.00 3.87 0.15
CA ALA A 278 -17.58 3.54 0.23
C ALA A 278 -16.66 4.43 -0.65
N GLY A 279 -15.48 4.78 -0.12
CA GLY A 279 -14.40 5.41 -0.86
C GLY A 279 -13.23 4.44 -1.04
N LEU A 280 -12.88 4.09 -2.28
CA LEU A 280 -11.95 3.01 -2.60
C LEU A 280 -10.85 3.51 -3.54
N ASP A 281 -9.58 3.36 -3.14
CA ASP A 281 -8.44 3.51 -4.05
C ASP A 281 -7.87 2.17 -4.51
N VAL A 282 -8.25 1.07 -3.86
CA VAL A 282 -7.69 -0.27 -4.10
C VAL A 282 -8.81 -1.29 -4.29
N PHE A 283 -8.56 -2.32 -5.08
CA PHE A 283 -9.56 -3.31 -5.52
C PHE A 283 -9.03 -4.74 -5.36
N GLU A 284 -9.92 -5.72 -5.27
CA GLU A 284 -9.51 -7.14 -5.18
C GLU A 284 -8.73 -7.57 -6.43
N THR A 285 -9.24 -7.19 -7.60
CA THR A 285 -8.56 -7.37 -8.89
C THR A 285 -8.16 -6.02 -9.43
N GLU A 286 -6.87 -5.87 -9.74
CA GLU A 286 -6.29 -4.66 -10.30
C GLU A 286 -5.56 -4.96 -11.61
N PRO A 287 -5.82 -4.21 -12.70
CA PRO A 287 -6.78 -3.12 -12.83
C PRO A 287 -8.24 -3.55 -12.63
N LEU A 288 -9.09 -2.63 -12.13
CA LEU A 288 -10.51 -2.89 -11.92
C LEU A 288 -11.19 -3.33 -13.24
N PRO A 289 -11.81 -4.53 -13.30
CA PRO A 289 -12.49 -4.99 -14.50
C PRO A 289 -13.62 -4.05 -14.92
N LYS A 290 -13.79 -3.82 -16.23
CA LYS A 290 -14.84 -2.93 -16.77
C LYS A 290 -16.26 -3.38 -16.44
N GLN A 291 -16.44 -4.67 -16.14
CA GLN A 291 -17.71 -5.30 -15.77
C GLN A 291 -17.86 -5.48 -14.25
N SER A 292 -16.96 -4.90 -13.44
CA SER A 292 -17.04 -5.00 -11.98
C SER A 292 -18.37 -4.43 -11.47
N SER A 293 -19.04 -5.20 -10.61
CA SER A 293 -20.35 -4.85 -10.03
C SER A 293 -20.32 -3.54 -9.24
N ILE A 294 -19.19 -3.22 -8.60
CA ILE A 294 -19.03 -1.97 -7.84
C ILE A 294 -19.30 -0.71 -8.69
N LEU A 295 -19.09 -0.79 -10.01
CA LEU A 295 -19.30 0.32 -10.94
C LEU A 295 -20.79 0.66 -11.14
N SER A 296 -21.71 -0.26 -10.81
CA SER A 296 -23.15 -0.01 -10.93
C SER A 296 -23.77 0.71 -9.73
N LEU A 297 -23.01 0.87 -8.63
CA LEU A 297 -23.51 1.46 -7.38
C LEU A 297 -23.67 2.99 -7.41
N GLY A 298 -23.33 3.62 -8.54
CA GLY A 298 -23.51 5.05 -8.78
C GLY A 298 -22.85 5.89 -7.69
N ASP A 299 -23.65 6.72 -7.05
CA ASP A 299 -23.19 7.73 -6.10
C ASP A 299 -22.88 7.18 -4.70
N LYS A 300 -23.14 5.89 -4.44
CA LYS A 300 -22.74 5.22 -3.19
C LYS A 300 -21.23 5.00 -3.09
N VAL A 301 -20.50 5.16 -4.20
CA VAL A 301 -19.07 4.89 -4.25
C VAL A 301 -18.27 6.04 -4.87
N VAL A 302 -17.08 6.28 -4.33
CA VAL A 302 -16.05 7.10 -4.95
C VAL A 302 -14.81 6.27 -5.16
N LEU A 303 -14.37 6.17 -6.41
CA LEU A 303 -13.33 5.24 -6.83
C LEU A 303 -12.12 6.01 -7.37
N THR A 304 -10.91 5.63 -6.94
CA THR A 304 -9.64 6.17 -7.46
C THR A 304 -8.71 5.02 -7.87
N PRO A 305 -7.82 5.20 -8.86
CA PRO A 305 -7.15 4.08 -9.54
C PRO A 305 -5.80 3.71 -8.90
N HIS A 306 -5.79 3.27 -7.64
CA HIS A 306 -4.61 2.88 -6.86
C HIS A 306 -3.44 3.85 -7.02
N SER A 307 -3.75 5.13 -6.84
CA SER A 307 -2.84 6.22 -7.19
C SER A 307 -2.66 7.22 -6.04
N ALA A 308 -3.17 6.91 -4.86
CA ALA A 308 -3.09 7.77 -3.69
C ALA A 308 -1.65 8.19 -3.32
N GLY A 309 -0.66 7.32 -3.54
CA GLY A 309 0.75 7.64 -3.29
C GLY A 309 1.45 8.42 -4.41
N ARG A 310 0.75 8.75 -5.51
CA ARG A 310 1.36 9.21 -6.75
C ARG A 310 1.29 10.73 -6.93
N THR A 311 2.08 11.42 -6.12
CA THR A 311 2.25 12.88 -6.17
C THR A 311 3.55 13.28 -6.88
N PRO A 312 3.68 14.51 -7.41
CA PRO A 312 4.99 15.04 -7.84
C PRO A 312 5.99 14.97 -6.69
N GLY A 313 7.17 14.37 -6.92
CA GLY A 313 8.14 14.10 -5.84
C GLY A 313 7.77 12.92 -4.90
N GLY A 314 6.69 12.20 -5.20
CA GLY A 314 6.08 11.07 -4.46
C GLY A 314 6.88 9.76 -4.46
N ILE A 315 6.17 8.63 -4.68
CA ILE A 315 6.70 7.25 -4.64
C ILE A 315 8.07 7.14 -5.29
N ASN A 316 8.22 7.57 -6.54
CA ASN A 316 9.39 7.14 -7.30
C ASN A 316 10.66 7.85 -6.84
N GLN A 317 10.69 9.17 -6.68
CA GLN A 317 11.97 9.85 -6.59
C GLN A 317 12.73 9.55 -5.28
N ASN A 318 12.07 9.68 -4.13
CA ASN A 318 12.70 9.39 -2.84
C ASN A 318 12.91 7.89 -2.61
N ALA A 319 11.98 7.04 -3.08
CA ALA A 319 12.15 5.59 -2.96
C ALA A 319 13.27 5.06 -3.85
N ILE A 320 13.44 5.60 -5.06
CA ILE A 320 14.53 5.24 -5.97
C ILE A 320 15.87 5.50 -5.28
N VAL A 321 16.08 6.74 -4.78
CA VAL A 321 17.34 7.11 -4.10
C VAL A 321 17.58 6.21 -2.88
N MET A 322 16.56 6.01 -2.05
CA MET A 322 16.63 5.13 -0.88
C MET A 322 16.99 3.69 -1.24
N GLN A 323 16.31 3.09 -2.22
CA GLN A 323 16.55 1.69 -2.61
C GLN A 323 17.88 1.52 -3.32
N THR A 324 18.35 2.51 -4.08
CA THR A 324 19.71 2.48 -4.65
C THR A 324 20.76 2.40 -3.54
N GLU A 325 20.66 3.23 -2.49
CA GLU A 325 21.59 3.19 -1.36
C GLU A 325 21.52 1.85 -0.60
N ILE A 326 20.31 1.35 -0.35
CA ILE A 326 20.05 0.04 0.30
C ILE A 326 20.66 -1.10 -0.50
N LEU A 327 20.43 -1.12 -1.82
CA LEU A 327 20.95 -2.12 -2.73
C LEU A 327 22.48 -2.14 -2.70
N LEU A 328 23.12 -0.97 -2.84
CA LEU A 328 24.58 -0.85 -2.80
C LEU A 328 25.14 -1.28 -1.44
N THR A 329 24.45 -0.97 -0.34
CA THR A 329 24.83 -1.42 1.01
C THR A 329 24.82 -2.95 1.11
N ALA A 330 23.77 -3.60 0.60
CA ALA A 330 23.67 -5.06 0.59
C ALA A 330 24.76 -5.71 -0.30
N LEU A 331 25.08 -5.11 -1.45
CA LEU A 331 26.15 -5.59 -2.33
C LEU A 331 27.54 -5.47 -1.68
N ARG A 332 27.75 -4.50 -0.79
CA ARG A 332 28.95 -4.40 0.07
C ARG A 332 29.01 -5.46 1.19
N GLY A 333 28.01 -6.33 1.29
CA GLY A 333 27.93 -7.35 2.34
C GLY A 333 27.51 -6.82 3.71
N VAL A 334 26.91 -5.62 3.74
CA VAL A 334 26.38 -4.97 4.95
C VAL A 334 24.86 -5.10 4.96
N VAL A 335 24.27 -5.41 6.11
CA VAL A 335 22.81 -5.47 6.26
C VAL A 335 22.23 -4.06 6.11
N PRO A 336 21.37 -3.79 5.12
CA PRO A 336 20.80 -2.47 4.92
C PRO A 336 19.64 -2.20 5.90
N LYS A 337 19.16 -0.96 5.93
CA LYS A 337 17.92 -0.58 6.63
C LYS A 337 16.69 -1.12 5.89
N TYR A 338 15.54 -1.13 6.57
CA TYR A 338 14.23 -1.47 6.00
C TYR A 338 14.09 -2.89 5.43
N VAL A 339 14.85 -3.84 5.98
CA VAL A 339 14.62 -5.27 5.76
C VAL A 339 13.28 -5.65 6.38
N VAL A 340 12.36 -6.18 5.57
CA VAL A 340 11.00 -6.55 6.04
C VAL A 340 10.94 -7.97 6.60
N ASN A 341 11.83 -8.86 6.17
CA ASN A 341 11.92 -10.26 6.59
C ASN A 341 13.12 -10.47 7.55
N THR A 342 13.13 -9.79 8.69
CA THR A 342 14.30 -9.70 9.59
C THR A 342 14.84 -11.03 10.14
N GLU A 343 14.03 -12.09 10.14
CA GLU A 343 14.41 -13.45 10.51
C GLU A 343 15.44 -14.06 9.54
N VAL A 344 15.57 -13.55 8.31
CA VAL A 344 16.55 -14.01 7.32
C VAL A 344 18.00 -13.67 7.71
N LEU A 345 18.20 -12.67 8.57
CA LEU A 345 19.50 -12.03 8.77
C LEU A 345 20.65 -13.00 9.15
N PRO A 346 20.45 -14.02 10.02
CA PRO A 346 21.50 -15.00 10.30
C PRO A 346 21.96 -15.75 9.04
N LYS A 347 21.01 -16.26 8.24
CA LYS A 347 21.28 -17.00 7.00
C LYS A 347 21.89 -16.11 5.92
N TRP A 348 21.39 -14.88 5.79
CA TRP A 348 21.94 -13.91 4.86
C TRP A 348 23.40 -13.58 5.18
N ARG A 349 23.74 -13.39 6.48
CA ARG A 349 25.12 -13.15 6.93
C ARG A 349 26.05 -14.33 6.65
N GLU A 350 25.58 -15.56 6.82
CA GLU A 350 26.34 -16.76 6.47
C GLU A 350 26.68 -16.80 4.98
N ARG A 351 25.69 -16.51 4.12
CA ARG A 351 25.87 -16.49 2.67
C ARG A 351 26.78 -15.34 2.22
N PHE A 352 26.50 -14.11 2.68
CA PHE A 352 26.99 -12.87 2.05
C PHE A 352 27.62 -11.84 2.99
N GLY A 353 27.48 -12.00 4.30
CA GLY A 353 27.98 -11.03 5.28
C GLY A 353 29.49 -10.78 5.11
N ASN A 354 29.88 -9.50 5.08
CA ASN A 354 31.26 -9.03 4.90
C ASN A 354 31.93 -9.49 3.59
N LYS A 355 31.18 -10.04 2.62
CA LYS A 355 31.70 -10.42 1.29
C LYS A 355 31.28 -9.36 0.27
N SER A 356 32.10 -8.32 0.12
CA SER A 356 31.82 -7.25 -0.86
C SER A 356 31.82 -7.76 -2.29
N LEU A 357 30.87 -7.29 -3.10
CA LEU A 357 30.87 -7.44 -4.55
C LEU A 357 31.28 -6.17 -5.30
N ILE A 358 31.29 -5.03 -4.59
CA ILE A 358 31.58 -3.68 -5.10
C ILE A 358 32.43 -2.89 -4.11
#